data_AF-A0A9P9YHT0-F1
#
_entry.id   AF-A0A9P9YHT0-F1
#
_cell.length_a   1.000
_cell.length_b   1.000
_cell.length_c   1.000
_cell.angle_alpha   90.00
_cell.angle_beta   90.00
_cell.angle_gamma   90.00
#
_symmetry.space_group_name_H-M   'P 1'
#
loop_
_entity.id
_entity.type
_entity.pdbx_description
1 polymer ?
#
loop_
_entity_poly.entity_id
_entity_poly.type
_entity_poly.pdbx_seq_one_letter_code
_entity_poly.pdbx_strand_id
1 'polypeptide(L)'
;MNIEWAPVRVPLARRLQTLVVAFFTFTFFTLPISSCLTVAILLYYGGLFLRSILLVYFVIIYLDYKRNFGAMEGNGTGTCVNMGMDITNWLELFPQVRPKIGTLDHHFKTPLLRDIVRWWGMVSVSKESLVYLLSKSNDPGHKDNRDGFTSNAVAVLVGGAQEAMDSHPGQYILTLKNRKGFVKMAIRTGSSIVPSFSFGEVDIFDQVANPPDSLLRRFQNVVKKCTGISPLLPKGRGIFTYNYGMLPHRRRIVQVVGSPIDVVKSDSPDAVYVDEIHGQVMAALEKMFDQYKEEYIPNSQQSKLVIQ
;
A
#
# COMPACT_ATOMS: atom_id res chain seq x y z
N MET A 1 -28.46 11.08 14.71
CA MET A 1 -27.36 10.13 15.02
C MET A 1 -26.64 10.66 16.24
N ASN A 2 -26.61 9.93 17.35
CA ASN A 2 -25.95 10.40 18.57
C ASN A 2 -24.44 10.21 18.43
N ILE A 3 -23.63 11.16 18.93
CA ILE A 3 -22.17 11.03 18.89
C ILE A 3 -21.73 10.07 19.99
N GLU A 4 -21.08 8.97 19.62
CA GLU A 4 -20.48 8.03 20.57
C GLU A 4 -19.07 8.49 20.92
N TRP A 5 -18.89 9.01 22.13
CA TRP A 5 -17.59 9.48 22.60
C TRP A 5 -16.74 8.33 23.16
N ALA A 6 -15.43 8.40 22.92
CA ALA A 6 -14.46 7.55 23.57
C ALA A 6 -14.47 7.78 25.09
N PRO A 7 -14.38 6.72 25.92
CA PRO A 7 -14.37 6.87 27.38
C PRO A 7 -13.13 7.66 27.83
N VAL A 8 -13.27 8.46 28.90
CA VAL A 8 -12.19 9.30 29.42
C VAL A 8 -10.96 8.47 29.81
N ARG A 9 -11.17 7.24 30.31
CA ARG A 9 -10.13 6.32 30.80
C ARG A 9 -9.70 5.28 29.75
N VAL A 10 -9.25 5.73 28.57
CA VAL A 10 -8.54 4.86 27.61
C VAL A 10 -7.05 4.71 28.01
N PRO A 11 -6.50 3.47 28.12
CA PRO A 11 -5.09 3.23 28.44
C PRO A 11 -4.10 3.87 27.46
N LEU A 12 -2.92 4.26 27.93
CA LEU A 12 -1.89 4.95 27.13
C LEU A 12 -1.54 4.19 25.84
N ALA A 13 -1.33 2.88 25.91
CA ALA A 13 -1.04 2.04 24.74
C ALA A 13 -2.12 2.16 23.65
N ARG A 14 -3.41 2.21 24.03
CA ARG A 14 -4.53 2.39 23.08
C ARG A 14 -4.60 3.82 22.52
N ARG A 15 -4.16 4.83 23.28
CA ARG A 15 -4.01 6.21 22.80
C ARG A 15 -2.88 6.31 21.77
N LEU A 16 -1.71 5.72 22.06
CA LEU A 16 -0.57 5.66 21.13
C LEU A 16 -0.92 4.93 19.84
N GLN A 17 -1.54 3.74 19.92
CA GLN A 17 -2.09 3.05 18.74
C GLN A 17 -3.04 3.95 17.93
N THR A 18 -3.92 4.70 18.59
CA THR A 18 -4.85 5.62 17.91
C THR A 18 -4.13 6.80 17.26
N LEU A 19 -3.11 7.37 17.90
CA LEU A 19 -2.28 8.46 17.37
C LEU A 19 -1.47 8.00 16.14
N VAL A 20 -0.86 6.83 16.22
CA VAL A 20 -0.10 6.21 15.13
C VAL A 20 -0.98 5.93 13.92
N VAL A 21 -2.16 5.31 14.13
CA VAL A 21 -3.15 5.10 13.08
C VAL A 21 -3.64 6.43 12.50
N ALA A 22 -3.90 7.43 13.33
CA ALA A 22 -4.28 8.77 12.85
C ALA A 22 -3.19 9.36 11.94
N PHE A 23 -1.92 9.34 12.37
CA PHE A 23 -0.80 9.87 11.61
C PHE A 23 -0.65 9.16 10.25
N PHE A 24 -0.79 7.84 10.21
CA PHE A 24 -0.80 7.05 8.97
C PHE A 24 -1.97 7.46 8.05
N THR A 25 -3.19 7.46 8.58
CA THR A 25 -4.41 7.84 7.84
C THR A 25 -4.32 9.26 7.26
N PHE A 26 -4.01 10.27 8.09
CA PHE A 26 -3.93 11.67 7.62
C PHE A 26 -2.83 11.87 6.58
N THR A 27 -1.73 11.11 6.66
CA THR A 27 -0.64 11.16 5.66
C THR A 27 -1.11 10.71 4.27
N PHE A 28 -1.97 9.71 4.15
CA PHE A 28 -2.46 9.27 2.84
C PHE A 28 -3.73 9.98 2.36
N PHE A 29 -4.66 10.31 3.26
CA PHE A 29 -5.95 10.89 2.86
C PHE A 29 -5.96 12.42 2.79
N THR A 30 -5.18 13.12 3.62
CA THR A 30 -5.24 14.60 3.70
C THR A 30 -3.97 15.29 3.22
N LEU A 31 -2.80 14.78 3.61
CA LEU A 31 -1.52 15.42 3.30
C LEU A 31 -1.25 15.62 1.79
N PRO A 32 -1.61 14.72 0.85
CA PRO A 32 -1.28 14.94 -0.56
C PRO A 32 -2.00 16.17 -1.14
N ILE A 33 -3.23 16.42 -0.68
CA ILE A 33 -4.04 17.57 -1.10
C ILE A 33 -3.56 18.82 -0.36
N SER A 34 -3.42 18.76 0.96
CA SER A 34 -3.05 19.92 1.76
C SER A 34 -1.62 20.39 1.49
N SER A 35 -0.68 19.51 1.18
CA SER A 35 0.70 19.91 0.82
C SER A 35 0.75 20.60 -0.55
N CYS A 36 0.04 20.07 -1.56
CA CYS A 36 -0.08 20.71 -2.87
C CYS A 36 -0.73 22.10 -2.77
N LEU A 37 -1.83 22.23 -2.02
CA LEU A 37 -2.49 23.52 -1.77
C LEU A 37 -1.58 24.49 -1.01
N THR A 38 -0.92 24.02 0.06
CA THR A 38 0.02 24.85 0.84
C THR A 38 1.15 25.36 -0.04
N VAL A 39 1.79 24.50 -0.83
CA VAL A 39 2.88 24.93 -1.71
C VAL A 39 2.40 25.87 -2.81
N ALA A 40 1.21 25.67 -3.39
CA ALA A 40 0.62 26.62 -4.33
C ALA A 40 0.36 28.00 -3.71
N ILE A 41 -0.19 28.03 -2.49
CA ILE A 41 -0.43 29.26 -1.70
C ILE A 41 0.91 29.97 -1.39
N LEU A 42 1.93 29.23 -0.96
CA LEU A 42 3.25 29.81 -0.64
C LEU A 42 4.02 30.25 -1.89
N LEU A 43 3.82 29.63 -3.06
CA LEU A 43 4.35 30.11 -4.34
C LEU A 43 3.66 31.41 -4.79
N TYR A 44 2.33 31.51 -4.61
CA TYR A 44 1.57 32.69 -5.03
C TYR A 44 1.72 33.88 -4.07
N TYR A 45 1.50 33.67 -2.77
CA TYR A 45 1.52 34.73 -1.75
C TYR A 45 2.86 34.91 -1.04
N GLY A 46 3.76 33.93 -1.07
CA GLY A 46 5.05 34.03 -0.40
C GLY A 46 5.98 35.06 -1.03
N GLY A 47 6.83 35.69 -0.22
CA GLY A 47 7.89 36.58 -0.70
C GLY A 47 8.97 35.85 -1.50
N LEU A 48 9.81 36.61 -2.21
CA LEU A 48 10.85 36.07 -3.11
C LEU A 48 11.73 34.98 -2.46
N PHE A 49 12.16 35.20 -1.22
CA PHE A 49 12.95 34.23 -0.46
C PHE A 49 12.28 32.85 -0.34
N LEU A 50 10.99 32.81 0.02
CA LEU A 50 10.25 31.57 0.18
C LEU A 50 9.99 30.89 -1.18
N ARG A 51 9.67 31.67 -2.22
CA ARG A 51 9.53 31.16 -3.58
C ARG A 51 10.83 30.50 -4.07
N SER A 52 11.98 31.13 -3.83
CA SER A 52 13.29 30.58 -4.18
C SER A 52 13.58 29.26 -3.45
N ILE A 53 13.27 29.16 -2.15
CA ILE A 53 13.40 27.90 -1.39
C ILE A 53 12.51 26.81 -1.98
N LEU A 54 11.24 27.12 -2.30
CA LEU A 54 10.32 26.15 -2.89
C LEU A 54 10.76 25.68 -4.28
N LEU A 55 11.29 26.58 -5.12
CA LEU A 55 11.85 26.20 -6.42
C LEU A 55 13.09 25.29 -6.27
N VAL A 56 14.00 25.61 -5.35
CA VAL A 56 15.15 24.74 -5.03
C VAL A 56 14.68 23.38 -4.51
N TYR A 57 13.67 23.34 -3.64
CA TYR A 57 13.07 22.10 -3.16
C TYR A 57 12.48 21.28 -4.32
N PHE A 58 11.70 21.88 -5.23
CA PHE A 58 11.19 21.17 -6.42
C PHE A 58 12.30 20.65 -7.35
N VAL A 59 13.40 21.39 -7.53
CA VAL A 59 14.57 20.91 -8.27
C VAL A 59 15.20 19.71 -7.57
N ILE A 60 15.30 19.71 -6.24
CA ILE A 60 15.73 18.55 -5.46
C ILE A 60 14.76 17.38 -5.65
N ILE A 61 13.43 17.58 -5.60
CA ILE A 61 12.44 16.52 -5.88
C ILE A 61 12.68 15.90 -7.25
N TYR A 62 12.81 16.73 -8.29
CA TYR A 62 12.98 16.27 -9.67
C TYR A 62 14.30 15.50 -9.87
N LEU A 63 15.43 16.04 -9.38
CA LEU A 63 16.74 15.41 -9.53
C LEU A 63 16.87 14.11 -8.73
N ASP A 64 16.31 14.08 -7.51
CA ASP A 64 16.26 12.89 -6.66
C ASP A 64 15.40 11.79 -7.31
N TYR A 65 14.17 12.12 -7.71
CA TYR A 65 13.29 11.18 -8.39
C TYR A 65 13.91 10.65 -9.68
N LYS A 66 14.58 11.50 -10.48
CA LYS A 66 15.25 11.10 -11.73
C LYS A 66 16.45 10.16 -11.50
N ARG A 67 17.13 10.25 -10.35
CA ARG A 67 18.26 9.38 -9.99
C ARG A 67 17.80 8.05 -9.40
N ASN A 68 16.77 8.08 -8.57
CA ASN A 68 16.42 6.95 -7.70
C ASN A 68 15.08 6.29 -8.06
N PHE A 69 14.26 6.85 -8.95
CA PHE A 69 12.95 6.31 -9.37
C PHE A 69 11.93 6.05 -8.24
N GLY A 70 12.12 6.70 -7.08
CA GLY A 70 11.39 6.38 -5.84
C GLY A 70 11.94 5.18 -5.06
N ALA A 71 12.89 4.41 -5.62
CA ALA A 71 13.72 3.44 -4.93
C ALA A 71 14.93 4.13 -4.25
N MET A 72 14.64 5.06 -3.34
CA MET A 72 15.66 5.47 -2.37
C MET A 72 15.86 4.34 -1.37
N GLU A 73 17.11 3.99 -1.08
CA GLU A 73 17.48 3.26 0.13
C GLU A 73 17.15 4.14 1.33
N GLY A 74 15.90 4.04 1.80
CA GLY A 74 15.48 4.68 3.03
C GLY A 74 16.24 4.08 4.19
N ASN A 75 17.27 4.81 4.66
CA ASN A 75 17.92 4.59 5.96
C ASN A 75 16.98 4.90 7.15
N GLY A 76 15.72 5.24 6.88
CA GLY A 76 14.67 5.26 7.88
C GLY A 76 14.27 3.84 8.25
N THR A 77 14.24 3.55 9.55
CA THR A 77 13.69 2.33 10.14
C THR A 77 12.27 2.09 9.61
N GLY A 78 12.17 1.22 8.60
CA GLY A 78 10.98 1.08 7.76
C GLY A 78 9.89 0.24 8.41
N THR A 79 8.65 0.73 8.39
CA THR A 79 7.59 0.24 9.28
C THR A 79 6.22 0.71 8.78
N CYS A 80 5.50 -0.10 7.99
CA CYS A 80 4.11 0.14 7.59
C CYS A 80 3.23 -1.13 7.76
N VAL A 81 1.93 -0.92 7.97
CA VAL A 81 1.02 -1.60 8.92
C VAL A 81 1.29 -3.06 9.37
N ASN A 82 1.67 -4.02 8.51
CA ASN A 82 1.89 -5.43 8.92
C ASN A 82 3.35 -5.94 8.88
N MET A 83 4.17 -5.57 7.88
CA MET A 83 5.50 -6.17 7.67
C MET A 83 6.72 -5.64 8.49
N GLY A 84 6.71 -4.59 9.31
CA GLY A 84 5.75 -3.51 9.46
C GLY A 84 5.85 -2.86 10.83
N MET A 85 4.68 -2.54 11.40
CA MET A 85 4.54 -2.04 12.77
C MET A 85 4.85 -3.10 13.83
N ASP A 86 5.03 -4.36 13.40
CA ASP A 86 5.53 -5.47 14.18
C ASP A 86 6.60 -6.23 13.37
N ILE A 87 7.74 -5.55 13.13
CA ILE A 87 8.85 -6.11 12.37
C ILE A 87 9.49 -7.33 13.07
N THR A 88 9.23 -7.55 14.37
CA THR A 88 9.68 -8.74 15.10
C THR A 88 9.11 -10.01 14.48
N ASN A 89 7.77 -10.09 14.33
CA ASN A 89 7.12 -11.24 13.69
C ASN A 89 7.61 -11.44 12.25
N TRP A 90 7.90 -10.36 11.52
CA TRP A 90 8.47 -10.46 10.16
C TRP A 90 9.88 -11.07 10.18
N LEU A 91 10.76 -10.63 11.08
CA LEU A 91 12.13 -11.14 11.19
C LEU A 91 12.19 -12.59 11.71
N GLU A 92 11.21 -13.00 12.52
CA GLU A 92 11.04 -14.40 12.95
C GLU A 92 10.60 -15.31 11.79
N LEU A 93 9.66 -14.86 10.96
CA LEU A 93 9.13 -15.64 9.83
C LEU A 93 10.03 -15.61 8.58
N PHE A 94 10.69 -14.47 8.33
CA PHE A 94 11.49 -14.20 7.13
C PHE A 94 12.87 -13.62 7.48
N PRO A 95 13.72 -14.37 8.20
CA PRO A 95 15.04 -13.90 8.60
C PRO A 95 15.89 -13.49 7.39
N GLN A 96 16.65 -12.41 7.54
CA GLN A 96 17.50 -11.80 6.50
C GLN A 96 16.77 -11.24 5.26
N VAL A 97 15.43 -11.25 5.22
CA VAL A 97 14.64 -10.65 4.12
C VAL A 97 14.15 -9.25 4.52
N ARG A 98 14.58 -8.20 3.81
CA ARG A 98 14.11 -6.83 4.04
C ARG A 98 12.66 -6.68 3.60
N PRO A 99 11.74 -6.26 4.46
CA PRO A 99 10.39 -5.87 4.04
C PRO A 99 10.46 -4.51 3.35
N LYS A 100 9.88 -4.41 2.14
CA LYS A 100 9.69 -3.15 1.41
C LYS A 100 8.22 -3.05 1.00
N ILE A 101 7.56 -1.94 1.32
CA ILE A 101 6.15 -1.73 0.98
C ILE A 101 6.07 -0.78 -0.21
N GLY A 102 5.54 -1.30 -1.32
CA GLY A 102 5.31 -0.55 -2.54
C GLY A 102 4.09 0.37 -2.43
N THR A 103 4.25 1.64 -2.81
CA THR A 103 3.16 2.60 -2.93
C THR A 103 3.18 3.33 -4.27
N LEU A 104 2.07 4.00 -4.61
CA LEU A 104 1.92 4.83 -5.80
C LEU A 104 3.11 5.78 -6.00
N ASP A 105 3.67 5.74 -7.20
CA ASP A 105 4.81 6.54 -7.61
C ASP A 105 4.62 8.05 -7.42
N HIS A 106 3.37 8.52 -7.53
CA HIS A 106 2.99 9.91 -7.27
C HIS A 106 3.42 10.39 -5.88
N HIS A 107 3.37 9.53 -4.84
CA HIS A 107 3.74 9.91 -3.47
C HIS A 107 5.19 10.38 -3.35
N PHE A 108 6.10 9.92 -4.22
CA PHE A 108 7.51 10.32 -4.24
C PHE A 108 7.75 11.66 -4.97
N LYS A 109 6.72 12.19 -5.63
CA LYS A 109 6.72 13.49 -6.34
C LYS A 109 5.92 14.55 -5.57
N THR A 110 4.93 14.15 -4.77
CA THR A 110 4.12 15.06 -3.95
C THR A 110 4.97 15.70 -2.84
N PRO A 111 5.00 17.05 -2.72
CA PRO A 111 5.79 17.73 -1.69
C PRO A 111 5.32 17.35 -0.28
N LEU A 112 6.24 17.36 0.70
CA LEU A 112 6.10 16.91 2.10
C LEU A 112 5.80 15.41 2.25
N LEU A 113 4.80 14.89 1.54
CA LEU A 113 4.43 13.48 1.53
C LEU A 113 5.62 12.59 1.14
N ARG A 114 6.36 12.96 0.09
CA ARG A 114 7.52 12.21 -0.37
C ARG A 114 8.57 11.97 0.71
N ASP A 115 8.76 12.92 1.62
CA ASP A 115 9.80 12.88 2.64
C ASP A 115 9.35 11.97 3.79
N ILE A 116 8.05 11.96 4.12
CA ILE A 116 7.44 11.03 5.10
C ILE A 116 7.43 9.59 4.58
N VAL A 117 6.95 9.32 3.35
CA VAL A 117 6.90 7.94 2.83
C VAL A 117 8.31 7.35 2.64
N ARG A 118 9.30 8.18 2.28
CA ARG A 118 10.72 7.77 2.23
C ARG A 118 11.29 7.53 3.62
N TRP A 119 10.92 8.34 4.62
CA TRP A 119 11.34 8.12 6.03
C TRP A 119 10.75 6.83 6.61
N TRP A 120 9.55 6.43 6.20
CA TRP A 120 8.96 5.12 6.50
C TRP A 120 9.53 3.94 5.69
N GLY A 121 10.53 4.17 4.85
CA GLY A 121 11.17 3.12 4.04
C GLY A 121 10.29 2.54 2.93
N MET A 122 9.21 3.24 2.55
CA MET A 122 8.35 2.83 1.44
C MET A 122 9.04 3.06 0.09
N VAL A 123 8.65 2.28 -0.91
CA VAL A 123 9.26 2.30 -2.25
C VAL A 123 8.21 2.53 -3.33
N SER A 124 8.62 3.00 -4.52
CA SER A 124 7.70 3.14 -5.65
C SER A 124 7.36 1.77 -6.24
N VAL A 125 6.11 1.58 -6.69
CA VAL A 125 5.69 0.45 -7.54
C VAL A 125 6.00 0.68 -9.03
N SER A 126 6.81 1.70 -9.38
CA SER A 126 7.32 1.88 -10.74
C SER A 126 8.14 0.66 -11.19
N LYS A 127 8.15 0.39 -12.51
CA LYS A 127 8.92 -0.72 -13.08
C LYS A 127 10.40 -0.61 -12.71
N GLU A 128 10.94 0.59 -12.77
CA GLU A 128 12.34 0.89 -12.54
C GLU A 128 12.72 0.64 -11.08
N SER A 129 11.86 1.05 -10.13
CA SER A 129 12.01 0.79 -8.70
C SER A 129 11.93 -0.72 -8.38
N LEU A 130 10.94 -1.42 -8.93
CA LEU A 130 10.77 -2.86 -8.72
C LEU A 130 11.95 -3.67 -9.30
N VAL A 131 12.38 -3.38 -10.53
CA VAL A 131 13.57 -4.03 -11.12
C VAL A 131 14.82 -3.75 -10.28
N TYR A 132 15.02 -2.52 -9.82
CA TYR A 132 16.17 -2.15 -8.98
C TYR A 132 16.21 -2.95 -7.67
N LEU A 133 15.09 -3.02 -6.94
CA LEU A 133 15.01 -3.71 -5.64
C LEU A 133 15.10 -5.22 -5.74
N LEU A 134 14.44 -5.81 -6.75
CA LEU A 134 14.38 -7.26 -6.97
C LEU A 134 15.61 -7.82 -7.69
N SER A 135 16.48 -6.96 -8.24
CA SER A 135 17.76 -7.35 -8.85
C SER A 135 18.98 -7.04 -7.97
N LYS A 136 18.78 -6.69 -6.70
CA LYS A 136 19.87 -6.53 -5.73
C LYS A 136 20.58 -7.87 -5.50
N SER A 137 21.88 -7.83 -5.22
CA SER A 137 22.64 -9.04 -4.92
C SER A 137 22.17 -9.67 -3.61
N ASN A 138 22.05 -10.99 -3.58
CA ASN A 138 21.79 -11.77 -2.36
C ASN A 138 23.09 -12.14 -1.60
N ASP A 139 24.26 -11.75 -2.10
CA ASP A 139 25.56 -12.01 -1.46
C ASP A 139 25.71 -11.20 -0.14
N PRO A 140 25.90 -11.83 1.03
CA PRO A 140 26.12 -11.14 2.30
C PRO A 140 27.32 -10.17 2.29
N GLY A 141 28.34 -10.43 1.46
CA GLY A 141 29.52 -9.56 1.31
C GLY A 141 29.26 -8.33 0.45
N HIS A 142 28.12 -8.23 -0.24
CA HIS A 142 27.82 -7.10 -1.11
C HIS A 142 27.65 -5.81 -0.31
N LYS A 143 28.12 -4.68 -0.86
CA LYS A 143 28.06 -3.36 -0.21
C LYS A 143 26.64 -2.92 0.21
N ASP A 144 25.62 -3.41 -0.49
CA ASP A 144 24.20 -3.11 -0.21
C ASP A 144 23.62 -3.98 0.92
N ASN A 145 24.36 -4.99 1.40
CA ASN A 145 23.94 -5.98 2.41
C ASN A 145 24.63 -5.81 3.79
N ARG A 146 25.22 -4.64 4.02
CA ARG A 146 25.92 -4.28 5.27
C ARG A 146 25.03 -4.13 6.50
N ASP A 147 23.71 -4.08 6.31
CA ASP A 147 22.70 -4.03 7.38
C ASP A 147 22.34 -5.42 7.93
N GLY A 148 23.00 -6.50 7.46
CA GLY A 148 22.80 -7.87 7.93
C GLY A 148 21.68 -8.62 7.22
N PHE A 149 20.99 -7.97 6.27
CA PHE A 149 20.01 -8.62 5.40
C PHE A 149 20.66 -9.02 4.07
N THR A 150 20.09 -10.04 3.42
CA THR A 150 20.60 -10.56 2.14
C THR A 150 19.63 -10.30 0.99
N SER A 151 18.31 -10.39 1.23
CA SER A 151 17.29 -10.27 0.17
C SER A 151 16.26 -9.17 0.43
N ASN A 152 15.45 -8.85 -0.58
CA ASN A 152 14.34 -7.90 -0.49
C ASN A 152 13.01 -8.58 -0.82
N ALA A 153 11.99 -8.40 0.01
CA ALA A 153 10.60 -8.73 -0.31
C ALA A 153 9.81 -7.43 -0.54
N VAL A 154 9.23 -7.27 -1.74
CA VAL A 154 8.44 -6.08 -2.08
C VAL A 154 6.95 -6.41 -2.10
N ALA A 155 6.20 -5.89 -1.13
CA ALA A 155 4.75 -5.99 -1.09
C ALA A 155 4.12 -5.06 -2.14
N VAL A 156 3.24 -5.62 -2.99
CA VAL A 156 2.57 -4.90 -4.07
C VAL A 156 1.06 -5.16 -4.02
N LEU A 157 0.28 -4.10 -3.83
CA LEU A 157 -1.19 -4.13 -3.85
C LEU A 157 -1.68 -4.13 -5.31
N VAL A 158 -1.94 -5.32 -5.88
CA VAL A 158 -2.13 -5.51 -7.32
C VAL A 158 -3.42 -4.87 -7.87
N GLY A 159 -4.54 -4.97 -7.15
CA GLY A 159 -5.80 -4.34 -7.57
C GLY A 159 -5.82 -2.82 -7.39
N GLY A 160 -5.05 -2.33 -6.40
CA GLY A 160 -4.72 -0.93 -6.19
C GLY A 160 -5.94 -0.01 -6.20
N ALA A 161 -5.86 1.07 -6.99
CA ALA A 161 -6.88 2.10 -7.05
C ALA A 161 -8.27 1.61 -7.53
N GLN A 162 -8.37 0.49 -8.26
CA GLN A 162 -9.68 -0.06 -8.63
C GLN A 162 -10.33 -0.77 -7.44
N GLU A 163 -9.61 -1.74 -6.89
CA GLU A 163 -10.04 -2.59 -5.77
C GLU A 163 -10.44 -1.77 -4.55
N ALA A 164 -9.71 -0.69 -4.25
CA ALA A 164 -10.04 0.20 -3.15
C ALA A 164 -11.37 0.98 -3.33
N MET A 165 -11.90 1.10 -4.56
CA MET A 165 -13.26 1.62 -4.83
C MET A 165 -14.33 0.52 -4.81
N ASP A 166 -13.95 -0.75 -4.77
CA ASP A 166 -14.87 -1.89 -4.71
C ASP A 166 -14.92 -2.50 -3.29
N SER A 167 -13.94 -2.17 -2.45
CA SER A 167 -13.86 -2.53 -1.03
C SER A 167 -15.02 -1.97 -0.20
N HIS A 168 -15.95 -2.85 0.16
CA HIS A 168 -17.05 -2.60 1.09
C HIS A 168 -17.02 -3.66 2.21
N PRO A 169 -17.51 -3.34 3.42
CA PRO A 169 -17.57 -4.31 4.52
C PRO A 169 -18.23 -5.63 4.12
N GLY A 170 -17.59 -6.75 4.50
CA GLY A 170 -17.98 -8.12 4.13
C GLY A 170 -17.78 -8.52 2.66
N GLN A 171 -17.33 -7.64 1.77
CA GLN A 171 -17.15 -7.94 0.33
C GLN A 171 -15.69 -8.19 -0.03
N TYR A 172 -15.37 -9.42 -0.42
CA TYR A 172 -14.03 -9.85 -0.84
C TYR A 172 -13.92 -9.87 -2.37
N ILE A 173 -13.69 -8.69 -2.96
CA ILE A 173 -13.56 -8.49 -4.40
C ILE A 173 -12.12 -8.12 -4.72
N LEU A 174 -11.41 -8.97 -5.48
CA LEU A 174 -10.04 -8.71 -5.95
C LEU A 174 -10.05 -8.29 -7.41
N THR A 175 -9.37 -7.19 -7.74
CA THR A 175 -9.14 -6.76 -9.13
C THR A 175 -7.82 -7.34 -9.62
N LEU A 176 -7.81 -8.62 -10.00
CA LEU A 176 -6.59 -9.37 -10.33
C LEU A 176 -6.64 -10.03 -11.72
N LYS A 177 -7.80 -10.42 -12.24
CA LYS A 177 -7.95 -11.32 -13.42
C LYS A 177 -7.15 -10.87 -14.64
N ASN A 178 -7.08 -9.56 -14.86
CA ASN A 178 -6.40 -8.93 -15.99
C ASN A 178 -5.07 -8.23 -15.60
N ARG A 179 -4.60 -8.37 -14.35
CA ARG A 179 -3.47 -7.60 -13.78
C ARG A 179 -2.13 -8.34 -13.81
N LYS A 180 -1.79 -8.93 -14.95
CA LYS A 180 -0.57 -9.75 -15.18
C LYS A 180 0.78 -8.98 -15.11
N GLY A 181 0.79 -7.72 -14.68
CA GLY A 181 1.97 -6.86 -14.66
C GLY A 181 3.03 -7.27 -13.62
N PHE A 182 2.60 -7.72 -12.43
CA PHE A 182 3.51 -8.19 -11.38
C PHE A 182 4.17 -9.53 -11.76
N VAL A 183 3.43 -10.45 -12.39
CA VAL A 183 3.97 -11.71 -12.94
C VAL A 183 5.07 -11.46 -13.97
N LYS A 184 4.85 -10.51 -14.90
CA LYS A 184 5.87 -10.07 -15.86
C LYS A 184 7.10 -9.42 -15.18
N MET A 185 6.96 -8.90 -13.97
CA MET A 185 8.07 -8.36 -13.19
C MET A 185 8.87 -9.46 -12.49
N ALA A 186 8.16 -10.39 -11.85
CA ALA A 186 8.72 -11.58 -11.22
C ALA A 186 9.57 -12.38 -12.22
N ILE A 187 9.00 -12.73 -13.38
CA ILE A 187 9.71 -13.47 -14.45
C ILE A 187 10.95 -12.70 -14.96
N ARG A 188 10.89 -11.38 -15.10
CA ARG A 188 12.07 -10.59 -15.52
C ARG A 188 13.18 -10.53 -14.50
N THR A 189 12.84 -10.54 -13.22
CA THR A 189 13.81 -10.40 -12.13
C THR A 189 14.33 -11.77 -11.67
N GLY A 190 13.56 -12.83 -11.88
CA GLY A 190 13.79 -14.16 -11.28
C GLY A 190 13.31 -14.24 -9.83
N SER A 191 12.41 -13.34 -9.41
CA SER A 191 11.88 -13.29 -8.05
C SER A 191 10.62 -14.12 -7.90
N SER A 192 10.57 -14.99 -6.90
CA SER A 192 9.38 -15.78 -6.55
C SER A 192 8.21 -14.89 -6.15
N ILE A 193 7.00 -15.29 -6.52
CA ILE A 193 5.76 -14.61 -6.13
C ILE A 193 5.21 -15.28 -4.87
N VAL A 194 5.09 -14.53 -3.78
CA VAL A 194 4.46 -15.03 -2.55
C VAL A 194 3.01 -14.51 -2.48
N PRO A 195 1.98 -15.34 -2.71
CA PRO A 195 0.59 -14.93 -2.55
C PRO A 195 0.30 -14.62 -1.07
N SER A 196 -0.40 -13.52 -0.81
CA SER A 196 -0.79 -13.13 0.54
C SER A 196 -2.18 -12.52 0.52
N PHE A 197 -2.96 -12.78 1.59
CA PHE A 197 -4.35 -12.37 1.70
C PHE A 197 -4.63 -11.77 3.08
N SER A 198 -5.33 -10.64 3.12
CA SER A 198 -5.70 -9.91 4.36
C SER A 198 -7.19 -10.08 4.68
N PHE A 199 -7.51 -10.83 5.72
CA PHE A 199 -8.87 -10.90 6.27
C PHE A 199 -9.15 -9.70 7.18
N GLY A 200 -10.40 -9.22 7.16
CA GLY A 200 -10.87 -8.09 7.99
C GLY A 200 -10.44 -6.69 7.51
N GLU A 201 -9.60 -6.59 6.47
CA GLU A 201 -9.18 -5.29 5.89
C GLU A 201 -10.36 -4.53 5.27
N VAL A 202 -11.29 -5.23 4.62
CA VAL A 202 -12.49 -4.64 4.00
C VAL A 202 -13.48 -4.04 4.99
N ASP A 203 -13.37 -4.39 6.28
CA ASP A 203 -14.27 -3.96 7.35
C ASP A 203 -13.73 -2.76 8.17
N ILE A 204 -12.52 -2.27 7.85
CA ILE A 204 -11.88 -1.16 8.58
C ILE A 204 -12.47 0.21 8.21
N PHE A 205 -13.14 0.32 7.07
CA PHE A 205 -13.82 1.53 6.63
C PHE A 205 -15.18 1.19 6.03
N ASP A 206 -16.20 1.95 6.40
CA ASP A 206 -17.43 2.00 5.61
C ASP A 206 -17.15 2.82 4.34
N GLN A 207 -17.64 2.36 3.21
CA GLN A 207 -17.58 3.10 1.93
C GLN A 207 -18.96 3.64 1.56
N VAL A 208 -19.01 4.87 1.03
CA VAL A 208 -20.24 5.43 0.48
C VAL A 208 -20.61 4.65 -0.77
N ALA A 209 -21.82 4.09 -0.81
CA ALA A 209 -22.30 3.25 -1.91
C ALA A 209 -22.07 3.92 -3.28
N ASN A 210 -21.25 3.27 -4.10
CA ASN A 210 -20.79 3.79 -5.39
C ASN A 210 -20.99 2.73 -6.52
N PRO A 211 -22.22 2.22 -6.74
CA PRO A 211 -22.45 1.18 -7.74
C PRO A 211 -22.04 1.63 -9.15
N PRO A 212 -21.74 0.70 -10.09
CA PRO A 212 -21.12 0.99 -11.38
C PRO A 212 -21.78 2.09 -12.23
N ASP A 213 -23.09 2.22 -12.11
CA ASP A 213 -23.96 3.15 -12.82
C ASP A 213 -24.04 4.56 -12.18
N SER A 214 -23.70 4.68 -10.89
CA SER A 214 -23.87 5.90 -10.08
C SER A 214 -23.03 7.10 -10.54
N LEU A 215 -23.52 8.31 -10.26
CA LEU A 215 -22.79 9.56 -10.50
C LEU A 215 -21.46 9.61 -9.74
N LEU A 216 -21.43 9.12 -8.50
CA LEU A 216 -20.21 9.04 -7.69
C LEU A 216 -19.16 8.16 -8.38
N ARG A 217 -19.54 6.96 -8.85
CA ARG A 217 -18.61 6.07 -9.55
C ARG A 217 -18.12 6.66 -10.87
N ARG A 218 -18.98 7.34 -11.64
CA ARG A 218 -18.58 8.05 -12.87
C ARG A 218 -17.53 9.12 -12.57
N PHE A 219 -17.73 9.94 -11.54
CA PHE A 219 -16.76 10.94 -11.09
C PHE A 219 -15.44 10.29 -10.64
N GLN A 220 -15.50 9.27 -9.78
CA GLN A 220 -14.32 8.53 -9.32
C GLN A 220 -13.51 7.95 -10.49
N ASN A 221 -14.18 7.36 -11.49
CA ASN A 221 -13.56 6.82 -12.70
C ASN A 221 -12.89 7.90 -13.56
N VAL A 222 -13.48 9.09 -13.67
CA VAL A 222 -12.86 10.24 -14.37
C VAL A 222 -11.60 10.71 -13.64
N VAL A 223 -11.69 10.95 -12.33
CA VAL A 223 -10.53 11.39 -11.52
C VAL A 223 -9.40 10.36 -11.59
N LYS A 224 -9.72 9.07 -11.44
CA LYS A 224 -8.76 7.96 -11.57
C LYS A 224 -8.14 7.90 -12.96
N LYS A 225 -8.90 8.12 -14.04
CA LYS A 225 -8.37 8.15 -15.42
C LYS A 225 -7.42 9.32 -15.64
N CYS A 226 -7.69 10.48 -15.04
CA CYS A 226 -6.86 11.68 -15.17
C CYS A 226 -5.63 11.70 -14.26
N THR A 227 -5.69 11.08 -13.08
CA THR A 227 -4.68 11.25 -12.02
C THR A 227 -4.01 9.94 -11.55
N GLY A 228 -4.59 8.78 -11.86
CA GLY A 228 -4.21 7.48 -11.29
C GLY A 228 -4.69 7.25 -9.85
N ILE A 229 -5.26 8.27 -9.19
CA ILE A 229 -5.72 8.24 -7.80
C ILE A 229 -7.24 8.03 -7.76
N SER A 230 -7.72 7.17 -6.87
CA SER A 230 -9.15 7.02 -6.62
C SER A 230 -9.57 7.91 -5.45
N PRO A 231 -10.49 8.88 -5.64
CA PRO A 231 -11.00 9.68 -4.54
C PRO A 231 -11.99 8.83 -3.73
N LEU A 232 -11.48 8.25 -2.64
CA LEU A 232 -12.26 7.50 -1.67
C LEU A 232 -12.76 8.45 -0.59
N LEU A 233 -14.01 8.25 -0.16
CA LEU A 233 -14.59 8.92 1.01
C LEU A 233 -14.73 7.87 2.11
N PRO A 234 -13.64 7.51 2.82
CA PRO A 234 -13.71 6.55 3.91
C PRO A 234 -14.55 7.13 5.05
N LYS A 235 -15.60 6.41 5.43
CA LYS A 235 -16.33 6.68 6.66
C LYS A 235 -15.84 5.70 7.72
N GLY A 236 -15.38 6.24 8.84
CA GLY A 236 -14.95 5.44 9.97
C GLY A 236 -15.25 6.17 11.28
N ARG A 237 -14.33 6.05 12.22
CA ARG A 237 -14.38 6.70 13.53
C ARG A 237 -13.49 7.96 13.57
N GLY A 238 -13.62 8.75 14.62
CA GLY A 238 -12.71 9.84 14.92
C GLY A 238 -11.60 9.44 15.89
N ILE A 239 -10.84 10.44 16.33
CA ILE A 239 -9.85 10.31 17.41
C ILE A 239 -10.58 10.12 18.76
N PHE A 240 -11.62 10.92 19.00
CA PHE A 240 -12.40 10.95 20.24
C PHE A 240 -13.84 10.43 20.09
N THR A 241 -14.26 10.12 18.86
CA THR A 241 -15.62 9.66 18.51
C THR A 241 -15.54 8.28 17.86
N TYR A 242 -16.48 7.37 18.12
CA TYR A 242 -16.44 5.99 17.62
C TYR A 242 -17.31 5.73 16.39
N ASN A 243 -18.23 6.62 16.05
CA ASN A 243 -19.18 6.45 14.95
C ASN A 243 -19.11 7.53 13.85
N TYR A 244 -18.15 8.46 13.93
CA TYR A 244 -17.92 9.46 12.89
C TYR A 244 -16.48 9.97 12.84
N GLY A 245 -15.83 9.85 11.67
CA GLY A 245 -14.52 10.43 11.35
C GLY A 245 -13.83 9.68 10.20
N MET A 246 -12.53 9.94 10.01
CA MET A 246 -11.71 9.35 8.93
C MET A 246 -10.74 8.25 9.39
N LEU A 247 -10.68 7.92 10.69
CA LEU A 247 -9.82 6.84 11.20
C LEU A 247 -10.52 5.49 11.01
N PRO A 248 -9.78 4.40 10.77
CA PRO A 248 -10.37 3.08 10.59
C PRO A 248 -11.03 2.56 11.87
N HIS A 249 -12.11 1.81 11.66
CA HIS A 249 -12.80 0.98 12.65
C HIS A 249 -11.84 -0.02 13.29
N ARG A 250 -12.13 -0.40 14.54
CA ARG A 250 -11.29 -1.35 15.30
C ARG A 250 -11.65 -2.79 14.93
N ARG A 251 -11.23 -3.24 13.75
CA ARG A 251 -11.33 -4.64 13.31
C ARG A 251 -10.00 -5.37 13.51
N ARG A 252 -10.07 -6.70 13.70
CA ARG A 252 -8.89 -7.57 13.65
C ARG A 252 -8.55 -7.76 12.17
N ILE A 253 -7.32 -7.42 11.78
CA ILE A 253 -6.77 -7.79 10.48
C ILE A 253 -5.92 -9.04 10.70
N VAL A 254 -6.05 -10.04 9.82
CA VAL A 254 -5.18 -11.22 9.79
C VAL A 254 -4.63 -11.39 8.40
N GLN A 255 -3.32 -11.32 8.25
CA GLN A 255 -2.64 -11.55 6.99
C GLN A 255 -2.11 -12.98 6.93
N VAL A 256 -2.58 -13.75 5.97
CA VAL A 256 -2.07 -15.09 5.66
C VAL A 256 -1.05 -14.95 4.53
N VAL A 257 0.07 -15.68 4.63
CA VAL A 257 1.12 -15.75 3.59
C VAL A 257 1.19 -17.19 3.09
N GLY A 258 1.10 -17.38 1.78
CA GLY A 258 1.16 -18.69 1.13
C GLY A 258 2.57 -19.12 0.77
N SER A 259 2.69 -20.31 0.18
CA SER A 259 3.96 -20.81 -0.36
C SER A 259 4.44 -19.97 -1.54
N PRO A 260 5.77 -19.78 -1.72
CA PRO A 260 6.31 -19.11 -2.89
C PRO A 260 5.98 -19.86 -4.18
N ILE A 261 5.71 -19.10 -5.25
CA ILE A 261 5.59 -19.57 -6.63
C ILE A 261 6.84 -19.11 -7.36
N ASP A 262 7.76 -20.03 -7.60
CA ASP A 262 9.02 -19.76 -8.29
C ASP A 262 8.82 -19.56 -9.79
N VAL A 263 9.70 -18.76 -10.39
CA VAL A 263 9.63 -18.40 -11.81
C VAL A 263 10.98 -18.56 -12.50
N VAL A 264 10.98 -19.08 -13.72
CA VAL A 264 12.17 -19.12 -14.57
C VAL A 264 12.44 -17.71 -15.10
N LYS A 265 13.66 -17.19 -14.87
CA LYS A 265 14.02 -15.83 -15.26
C LYS A 265 14.04 -15.67 -16.79
N SER A 266 13.36 -14.66 -17.32
CA SER A 266 13.40 -14.27 -18.73
C SER A 266 13.18 -12.76 -18.92
N ASP A 267 14.08 -12.10 -19.66
CA ASP A 267 13.96 -10.67 -20.01
C ASP A 267 12.71 -10.39 -20.89
N SER A 268 12.28 -11.40 -21.64
CA SER A 268 11.10 -11.42 -22.50
C SER A 268 10.11 -12.49 -22.00
N PRO A 269 9.27 -12.18 -20.99
CA PRO A 269 8.25 -13.12 -20.50
C PRO A 269 7.27 -13.52 -21.61
N ASP A 270 7.22 -14.81 -21.89
CA ASP A 270 6.22 -15.38 -22.79
C ASP A 270 4.79 -15.21 -22.23
N ALA A 271 3.81 -15.04 -23.13
CA ALA A 271 2.42 -14.81 -22.75
C ALA A 271 1.76 -16.06 -22.14
N VAL A 272 2.08 -17.27 -22.63
CA VAL A 272 1.51 -18.51 -22.10
C VAL A 272 2.05 -18.77 -20.70
N TYR A 273 3.36 -18.63 -20.50
CA TYR A 273 3.98 -18.81 -19.18
C TYR A 273 3.54 -17.74 -18.16
N VAL A 274 3.37 -16.49 -18.58
CA VAL A 274 2.77 -15.44 -17.73
C VAL A 274 1.36 -15.81 -17.29
N ASP A 275 0.56 -16.38 -18.20
CA ASP A 275 -0.83 -16.75 -17.93
C ASP A 275 -0.92 -17.98 -17.01
N GLU A 276 -0.01 -18.94 -17.15
CA GLU A 276 0.15 -20.09 -16.26
C GLU A 276 0.47 -19.65 -14.83
N ILE A 277 1.55 -18.87 -14.63
CA ILE A 277 1.96 -18.38 -13.31
C ILE A 277 0.87 -17.48 -12.70
N HIS A 278 0.18 -16.66 -13.51
CA HIS A 278 -0.96 -15.88 -13.03
C HIS A 278 -2.14 -16.76 -12.58
N GLY A 279 -2.39 -17.87 -13.28
CA GLY A 279 -3.35 -18.90 -12.89
C GLY A 279 -3.01 -19.53 -11.55
N GLN A 280 -1.74 -19.90 -11.34
CA GLN A 280 -1.24 -20.43 -10.06
C GLN A 280 -1.44 -19.43 -8.90
N VAL A 281 -1.18 -18.13 -9.12
CA VAL A 281 -1.41 -17.08 -8.12
C VAL A 281 -2.90 -16.94 -7.76
N MET A 282 -3.79 -16.93 -8.75
CA MET A 282 -5.24 -16.86 -8.49
C MET A 282 -5.73 -18.09 -7.71
N ALA A 283 -5.34 -19.30 -8.14
CA ALA A 283 -5.72 -20.54 -7.46
C ALA A 283 -5.16 -20.62 -6.02
N ALA A 284 -3.95 -20.10 -5.78
CA ALA A 284 -3.39 -20.02 -4.43
C ALA A 284 -4.20 -19.06 -3.53
N LEU A 285 -4.61 -17.89 -4.04
CA LEU A 285 -5.43 -16.93 -3.29
C LEU A 285 -6.84 -17.48 -3.01
N GLU A 286 -7.48 -18.16 -3.97
CA GLU A 286 -8.77 -18.85 -3.78
C GLU A 286 -8.65 -19.94 -2.71
N LYS A 287 -7.63 -20.80 -2.80
CA LYS A 287 -7.36 -21.85 -1.80
C LYS A 287 -7.12 -21.25 -0.40
N MET A 288 -6.33 -20.18 -0.29
CA MET A 288 -6.09 -19.49 0.98
C MET A 288 -7.37 -18.87 1.54
N PHE A 289 -8.22 -18.29 0.70
CA PHE A 289 -9.52 -17.77 1.13
C PHE A 289 -10.41 -18.90 1.67
N ASP A 290 -10.59 -19.98 0.91
CA ASP A 290 -11.46 -21.09 1.32
C ASP A 290 -10.94 -21.83 2.56
N GLN A 291 -9.63 -21.91 2.76
CA GLN A 291 -9.01 -22.52 3.93
C GLN A 291 -9.24 -21.73 5.23
N TYR A 292 -9.21 -20.40 5.18
CA TYR A 292 -9.20 -19.55 6.39
C TYR A 292 -10.46 -18.68 6.59
N LYS A 293 -11.39 -18.65 5.63
CA LYS A 293 -12.64 -17.86 5.73
C LYS A 293 -13.48 -18.18 6.97
N GLU A 294 -13.53 -19.43 7.41
CA GLU A 294 -14.32 -19.84 8.58
C GLU A 294 -13.70 -19.40 9.91
N GLU A 295 -12.38 -19.24 9.96
CA GLU A 295 -11.67 -18.78 11.16
C GLU A 295 -11.71 -17.24 11.30
N TYR A 296 -11.66 -16.51 10.17
CA TYR A 296 -11.47 -15.06 10.17
C TYR A 296 -12.65 -14.22 9.70
N ILE A 297 -13.71 -14.82 9.14
CA ILE A 297 -14.90 -14.09 8.67
C ILE A 297 -16.15 -14.51 9.47
N PRO A 298 -16.74 -13.59 10.27
CA PRO A 298 -18.04 -13.84 10.90
C PRO A 298 -19.11 -14.14 9.85
N ASN A 299 -19.88 -15.21 10.05
CA ASN A 299 -20.91 -15.68 9.10
C ASN A 299 -20.37 -16.03 7.70
N SER A 300 -19.18 -16.62 7.64
CA SER A 300 -18.44 -17.06 6.43
C SER A 300 -19.25 -17.80 5.36
N GLN A 301 -20.37 -18.44 5.72
CA GLN A 301 -21.26 -19.19 4.83
C GLN A 301 -21.81 -18.37 3.64
N GLN A 302 -21.90 -17.03 3.79
CA GLN A 302 -22.31 -16.13 2.71
C GLN A 302 -21.12 -15.42 2.03
N SER A 303 -19.91 -15.61 2.54
CA SER A 303 -18.71 -14.91 2.08
C SER A 303 -18.05 -15.67 0.93
N LYS A 304 -17.95 -15.01 -0.22
CA LYS A 304 -17.31 -15.54 -1.42
C LYS A 304 -16.24 -14.57 -1.92
N LEU A 305 -15.06 -15.11 -2.27
CA LEU A 305 -14.04 -14.39 -3.02
C LEU A 305 -14.49 -14.21 -4.47
N VAL A 306 -14.39 -12.99 -4.99
CA VAL A 306 -14.67 -12.66 -6.39
C VAL A 306 -13.41 -12.08 -7.03
N ILE A 307 -12.85 -12.77 -8.02
CA ILE A 307 -11.69 -12.30 -8.78
C ILE A 307 -12.15 -11.75 -10.14
N GLN A 308 -11.89 -10.47 -10.40
CA GLN A 308 -12.29 -9.72 -11.61
C GLN A 308 -11.13 -8.97 -12.30
#